data_AF-A0A3P6BNL5-F1
#
_entry.id   AF-A0A3P6BNL5-F1
#
_cell.length_a   1.000
_cell.length_b   1.000
_cell.length_c   1.000
_cell.angle_alpha   90.00
_cell.angle_beta   90.00
_cell.angle_gamma   90.00
#
_symmetry.space_group_name_H-M   'P 1'
#
loop_
_entity.id
_entity.type
_entity.pdbx_description
1 polymer ?
#
loop_
_entity_poly.entity_id
_entity_poly.type
_entity_poly.pdbx_seq_one_letter_code
_entity_poly.pdbx_strand_id
1 'polypeptide(L)' 'MSSSYVLLANLRAVRCSNTAELRLLRFWEAHNVRKGGGLMSVDMLLLDEQSTLIHGTINLIQSGR' A
#
# COMPACT_ATOMS: atom_id res chain seq x y z
N MET A 1 -7.39 -4.83 24.04
CA MET A 1 -7.72 -3.64 23.23
C MET A 1 -8.34 -4.15 21.94
N SER A 2 -9.62 -3.85 21.67
CA SER A 2 -10.26 -4.24 20.41
C SER A 2 -9.72 -3.30 19.32
N SER A 3 -8.87 -3.81 18.42
CA SER A 3 -8.50 -3.07 17.23
C SER A 3 -9.69 -3.10 16.28
N SER A 4 -10.39 -1.98 16.14
CA SER A 4 -11.45 -1.85 15.14
C SER A 4 -10.82 -1.64 13.78
N TYR A 5 -10.79 -2.69 12.95
CA TYR A 5 -10.35 -2.58 11.56
C TYR A 5 -11.44 -1.96 10.70
N VAL A 6 -11.04 -1.19 9.69
CA VAL A 6 -11.96 -0.59 8.71
C VAL A 6 -11.91 -1.36 7.39
N LEU A 7 -13.09 -1.53 6.79
CA LEU A 7 -13.26 -2.02 5.43
C LEU A 7 -12.77 -1.00 4.41
N LEU A 8 -12.34 -1.46 3.23
CA LEU A 8 -11.84 -0.58 2.18
C LEU A 8 -12.90 0.40 1.69
N ALA A 9 -14.15 -0.04 1.59
CA ALA A 9 -15.28 0.79 1.19
C ALA A 9 -15.52 2.00 2.13
N ASN A 10 -15.01 1.94 3.37
CA ASN A 10 -15.18 2.98 4.38
C ASN A 10 -13.95 3.91 4.51
N LEU A 11 -12.91 3.70 3.69
CA LEU A 11 -11.76 4.59 3.66
C LEU A 11 -12.19 5.99 3.22
N ARG A 12 -11.83 6.99 4.01
CA ARG A 12 -12.10 8.41 3.72
C ARG A 12 -10.79 9.15 3.55
N ALA A 13 -10.63 9.84 2.42
CA ALA A 13 -9.43 10.62 2.08
C ALA A 13 -9.08 11.73 3.10
N VAL A 14 -10.03 12.12 3.96
CA VAL A 14 -9.82 13.12 5.02
C VAL A 14 -9.10 12.55 6.25
N ARG A 15 -9.08 11.22 6.44
CA ARG A 15 -8.44 10.59 7.60
C ARG A 15 -7.04 10.11 7.24
N CYS A 16 -6.04 10.66 7.92
CA CYS A 16 -4.62 10.31 7.72
C CYS A 16 -4.18 9.04 8.46
N SER A 17 -5.05 8.40 9.24
CA SER A 17 -4.75 7.16 9.95
C SER A 17 -5.97 6.26 9.99
N ASN A 18 -5.84 5.08 9.38
CA ASN A 18 -6.81 4.00 9.39
C ASN A 18 -6.05 2.68 9.52
N THR A 19 -6.64 1.69 10.17
CA THR A 19 -6.08 0.34 10.24
C THR A 19 -7.06 -0.61 9.54
N ALA A 20 -6.56 -1.41 8.59
CA ALA A 20 -7.35 -2.37 7.83
C ALA A 20 -6.59 -3.71 7.76
N GLU A 21 -7.33 -4.82 7.79
CA GLU A 21 -6.79 -6.15 7.51
C GLU A 21 -7.08 -6.50 6.05
N LEU A 22 -6.03 -6.83 5.29
CA LEU A 22 -6.12 -7.03 3.85
C LEU A 22 -5.29 -8.25 3.45
N ARG A 23 -5.71 -8.93 2.39
CA ARG A 23 -4.93 -9.97 1.71
C ARG A 23 -4.14 -9.34 0.57
N LEU A 24 -2.83 -9.53 0.58
CA LEU A 24 -1.97 -9.18 -0.55
C LEU A 24 -2.12 -10.24 -1.64
N LEU A 25 -2.69 -9.86 -2.79
CA LEU A 25 -2.86 -10.77 -3.91
C LEU A 25 -1.64 -10.79 -4.82
N ARG A 26 -1.02 -9.63 -5.05
CA ARG A 26 0.15 -9.48 -5.91
C ARG A 26 0.91 -8.20 -5.58
N PHE A 27 2.22 -8.22 -5.79
CA PHE A 27 3.07 -7.03 -5.71
C PHE A 27 4.01 -6.95 -6.93
N TRP A 28 4.46 -5.74 -7.23
CA TRP A 28 5.41 -5.41 -8.27
C TRP A 28 6.46 -4.46 -7.73
N GLU A 29 7.72 -4.76 -7.99
CA GLU A 29 8.84 -3.91 -7.64
C GLU A 29 9.21 -3.04 -8.85
N ALA A 30 9.25 -1.72 -8.65
CA ALA A 30 9.72 -0.78 -9.65
C ALA A 30 11.17 -0.40 -9.36
N HIS A 31 12.08 -0.65 -10.30
CA HIS A 31 13.50 -0.34 -10.16
C HIS A 31 13.95 0.79 -11.08
N ASN A 32 14.81 1.66 -10.57
CA ASN A 32 15.42 2.73 -11.35
C ASN A 32 16.64 2.23 -12.10
N VAL A 33 16.48 1.85 -13.37
CA VAL A 33 17.61 1.43 -14.22
C VAL A 33 18.69 2.50 -14.32
N ARG A 34 18.32 3.80 -14.28
CA ARG A 34 19.27 4.92 -14.37
C ARG A 34 20.05 5.15 -13.06
N LYS A 35 19.53 4.70 -11.91
CA LYS A 35 20.20 4.76 -10.60
C LYS A 35 20.68 3.38 -10.16
N GLY A 36 21.32 2.64 -11.07
CA GLY A 36 21.95 1.35 -10.75
C GLY A 36 20.97 0.23 -10.38
N GLY A 37 19.71 0.31 -10.83
CA GLY A 37 18.68 -0.67 -10.50
C GLY A 37 18.10 -0.54 -9.09
N GLY A 38 18.34 0.58 -8.39
CA GLY A 38 17.78 0.79 -7.05
C GLY A 38 16.26 0.77 -7.04
N LEU A 39 15.66 0.11 -6.04
CA LEU A 39 14.21 0.08 -5.83
C LEU A 39 13.65 1.51 -5.72
N MET A 40 12.54 1.80 -6.40
CA MET A 40 11.84 3.10 -6.38
C MET A 40 10.52 3.01 -5.66
N SER A 41 9.76 1.95 -5.90
CA SER A 41 8.45 1.75 -5.29
C SER A 41 8.07 0.28 -5.32
N VAL A 42 7.09 -0.06 -4.49
CA VAL A 42 6.36 -1.32 -4.57
C VAL A 42 4.90 -1.00 -4.77
N ASP A 43 4.35 -1.49 -5.87
CA ASP A 43 2.92 -1.46 -6.16
C ASP A 43 2.28 -2.78 -5.71
N MET A 44 1.08 -2.71 -5.15
CA MET A 44 0.41 -3.83 -4.50
C MET A 44 -1.07 -3.87 -4.88
N LEU A 45 -1.58 -5.08 -5.05
CA LEU A 45 -3.00 -5.37 -5.19
C LEU A 45 -3.50 -6.01 -3.89
N LEU A 46 -4.41 -5.32 -3.20
CA LEU A 46 -4.93 -5.69 -1.88
C LEU A 46 -6.42 -6.00 -1.97
N LEU A 47 -6.88 -6.99 -1.20
CA LEU A 47 -8.26 -7.45 -1.13
C LEU A 47 -8.74 -7.46 0.34
N ASP A 48 -9.93 -6.93 0.61
CA ASP A 48 -10.57 -7.06 1.93
C ASP A 48 -11.56 -8.24 2.02
N GLU A 49 -12.19 -8.42 3.18
CA GLU A 49 -13.17 -9.49 3.42
C GLU A 49 -14.44 -9.37 2.56
N GLN A 50 -14.76 -8.18 2.07
CA GLN A 50 -15.89 -7.94 1.16
C GLN A 50 -15.52 -8.12 -0.30
N SER A 51 -14.34 -8.65 -0.57
CA SER A 51 -13.78 -8.78 -1.92
C SER A 51 -13.59 -7.45 -2.64
N THR A 52 -13.44 -6.35 -1.89
CA THR A 52 -13.09 -5.04 -2.44
C THR A 52 -11.61 -5.06 -2.81
N LEU A 53 -11.28 -4.68 -4.05
CA LEU A 53 -9.91 -4.56 -4.53
C LEU A 53 -9.43 -3.12 -4.46
N ILE A 54 -8.20 -2.91 -3.97
CA ILE A 54 -7.53 -1.61 -4.02
C ILE A 54 -6.08 -1.75 -4.49
N HIS A 55 -5.60 -0.72 -5.17
CA HIS A 55 -4.20 -0.56 -5.51
C HIS A 55 -3.50 0.28 -4.43
N GLY A 56 -2.40 -0.23 -3.88
CA GLY A 56 -1.56 0.47 -2.91
C GLY A 56 -0.14 0.65 -3.43
N THR A 57 0.46 1.81 -3.20
CA THR A 57 1.84 2.09 -3.60
C THR A 57 2.64 2.54 -2.38
N ILE A 58 3.80 1.91 -2.17
CA ILE A 58 4.82 2.39 -1.23
C ILE A 58 5.96 2.98 -2.06
N ASN A 59 6.19 4.28 -1.92
CA ASN A 59 7.32 4.94 -2.55
C ASN A 59 8.55 4.87 -1.65
N LEU A 60 9.71 4.54 -2.22
CA LEU A 60 10.98 4.62 -1.53
C LEU A 60 11.41 6.09 -1.46
N ILE A 61 11.29 6.68 -0.27
CA ILE A 61 11.81 8.02 -0.02
C ILE A 61 13.32 7.88 0.17
N GLN A 62 14.10 8.32 -0.82
CA GLN A 62 15.52 8.53 -0.63
C GLN A 62 15.69 9.74 0.28
N SER A 63 15.91 9.50 1.57
CA SER A 63 16.34 10.55 2.50
C SER A 63 17.70 11.03 2.03
N GLY A 64 17.72 12.20 1.37
CA GLY A 64 18.94 12.86 0.95
C GLY A 64 19.81 13.17 2.16
N ARG A 65 21.10 12.85 2.05
CA ARG A 65 22.15 13.55 2.79
C ARG A 65 22.19 15.01 2.36
#